data_AF-H1VR79-F1
#
_entry.id   AF-H1VR79-F1
#
_cell.length_a   1.000
_cell.length_b   1.000
_cell.length_c   1.000
_cell.angle_alpha   90.00
_cell.angle_beta   90.00
_cell.angle_gamma   90.00
#
_symmetry.space_group_name_H-M   'P 1'
#
loop_
_entity.id
_entity.type
_entity.pdbx_description
1 polymer ?
#
loop_
_entity_poly.entity_id
_entity_poly.type
_entity_poly.pdbx_seq_one_letter_code
_entity_poly.pdbx_strand_id
1 'polypeptide(L)'
;MPEGKTAETRDDVVCVLGDLPEPIDLEVDEAAGALFWTDRGEIPKGNTLNRAAIDAETGLLAAAAAAPGGAKYEILVRHLNEAIGVKLDRENGHVYFSDLGGSIYRCNADGSEKRKIFVDENRAISGIAILRD
;
A
#
# COMPACT_ATOMS: atom_id res chain seq x y z
N MET A 1 -5.86 -24.90 -0.70
CA MET A 1 -7.04 -25.33 0.08
C MET A 1 -6.56 -26.36 1.09
N PRO A 2 -6.89 -26.23 2.38
CA PRO A 2 -6.62 -27.27 3.36
C PRO A 2 -7.42 -28.53 3.06
N GLU A 3 -6.98 -29.67 3.59
CA GLU A 3 -7.65 -30.95 3.40
C GLU A 3 -9.09 -30.92 3.93
N GLY A 4 -10.04 -31.42 3.13
CA GLY A 4 -11.47 -31.43 3.48
C GLY A 4 -12.20 -30.07 3.45
N LYS A 5 -11.53 -28.97 3.05
CA LYS A 5 -12.13 -27.61 3.04
C LYS A 5 -12.58 -27.15 1.65
N THR A 6 -13.73 -26.47 1.59
CA THR A 6 -14.19 -25.68 0.44
C THR A 6 -13.71 -24.22 0.56
N ALA A 7 -13.92 -23.41 -0.49
CA ALA A 7 -13.54 -21.99 -0.47
C ALA A 7 -14.21 -21.20 0.67
N GLU A 8 -15.44 -21.58 1.02
CA GLU A 8 -16.32 -20.95 2.00
C GLU A 8 -16.11 -21.48 3.43
N THR A 9 -15.41 -22.61 3.60
CA THR A 9 -15.26 -23.31 4.90
C THR A 9 -13.81 -23.40 5.38
N ARG A 10 -12.87 -22.82 4.63
CA ARG A 10 -11.45 -22.74 4.98
C ARG A 10 -11.20 -21.79 6.14
N ASP A 11 -10.24 -22.16 6.99
CA ASP A 11 -9.80 -21.48 8.21
C ASP A 11 -8.32 -21.07 8.16
N ASP A 12 -7.62 -21.34 7.05
CA ASP A 12 -6.26 -20.91 6.75
C ASP A 12 -6.18 -19.51 6.11
N VAL A 13 -7.24 -18.71 6.23
CA VAL A 13 -7.32 -17.32 5.72
C VAL A 13 -7.91 -16.42 6.78
N VAL A 14 -7.24 -15.30 7.03
CA VAL A 14 -7.67 -14.25 7.95
C VAL A 14 -7.60 -12.89 7.27
N CYS A 15 -8.55 -12.01 7.58
CA CYS A 15 -8.51 -10.62 7.10
C CYS A 15 -7.44 -9.85 7.87
N VAL A 16 -6.36 -9.44 7.19
CA VAL A 16 -5.29 -8.62 7.79
C VAL A 16 -5.83 -7.24 8.18
N LEU A 17 -6.51 -6.56 7.24
CA LEU A 17 -7.12 -5.25 7.46
C LEU A 17 -8.38 -5.10 6.60
N GLY A 18 -9.49 -4.75 7.24
CA GLY A 18 -10.78 -4.46 6.61
C GLY A 18 -11.20 -2.99 6.82
N ASP A 19 -12.40 -2.66 6.37
CA ASP A 19 -12.99 -1.31 6.45
C ASP A 19 -12.14 -0.21 5.77
N LEU A 20 -11.41 -0.60 4.73
CA LEU A 20 -10.66 0.27 3.83
C LEU A 20 -11.57 0.77 2.69
N PRO A 21 -11.41 2.02 2.20
CA PRO A 21 -12.25 2.59 1.15
C PRO A 21 -12.23 1.81 -0.17
N GLU A 22 -11.07 1.63 -0.81
CA GLU A 22 -10.88 0.79 -2.00
C GLU A 22 -9.38 0.46 -2.21
N PRO A 23 -8.80 -0.54 -1.50
CA PRO A 23 -7.40 -0.91 -1.66
C PRO A 23 -7.15 -1.65 -2.99
N ILE A 24 -6.10 -1.27 -3.73
CA ILE A 24 -5.85 -1.79 -5.11
C ILE A 24 -4.56 -2.60 -5.26
N ASP A 25 -3.39 -2.03 -4.96
CA ASP A 25 -2.07 -2.70 -5.06
C ASP A 25 -1.35 -2.63 -3.72
N LEU A 26 -0.50 -3.62 -3.43
CA LEU A 26 0.21 -3.73 -2.16
C LEU A 26 1.64 -4.24 -2.32
N GLU A 27 2.48 -3.86 -1.36
CA GLU A 27 3.85 -4.30 -1.23
C GLU A 27 4.17 -4.59 0.24
N VAL A 28 4.97 -5.63 0.48
CA VAL A 28 5.46 -5.97 1.82
C VAL A 28 6.94 -5.59 1.91
N ASP A 29 7.36 -5.02 3.03
CA ASP A 29 8.75 -4.99 3.48
C ASP A 29 8.90 -5.93 4.69
N GLU A 30 9.35 -7.14 4.41
CA GLU A 30 9.54 -8.20 5.41
C GLU A 30 10.67 -7.86 6.40
N ALA A 31 11.66 -7.07 5.98
CA ALA A 31 12.79 -6.67 6.81
C ALA A 31 12.44 -5.51 7.75
N ALA A 32 11.54 -4.62 7.33
CA ALA A 32 11.01 -3.55 8.16
C ALA A 32 9.73 -3.92 8.95
N GLY A 33 9.14 -5.10 8.67
CA GLY A 33 7.86 -5.51 9.27
C GLY A 33 6.72 -4.57 8.85
N ALA A 34 6.62 -4.21 7.57
CA ALA A 34 5.67 -3.23 7.08
C ALA A 34 4.88 -3.68 5.84
N LEU A 35 3.58 -3.39 5.82
CA LEU A 35 2.69 -3.53 4.66
C LEU A 35 2.38 -2.13 4.13
N PHE A 36 2.62 -1.90 2.84
CA PHE A 36 2.26 -0.68 2.11
C PHE A 36 1.15 -1.00 1.09
N TRP A 37 0.22 -0.07 0.88
CA TRP A 37 -0.79 -0.20 -0.19
C TRP A 37 -1.31 1.14 -0.69
N THR A 38 -1.82 1.12 -1.92
CA THR A 38 -2.62 2.20 -2.50
C THR A 38 -4.10 1.99 -2.18
N ASP A 39 -4.80 3.08 -1.87
CA ASP A 39 -6.25 3.08 -1.77
C ASP A 39 -6.83 4.14 -2.70
N ARG A 40 -7.80 3.75 -3.53
CA ARG A 40 -8.38 4.55 -4.61
C ARG A 40 -9.68 5.26 -4.20
N GLY A 41 -10.28 4.88 -3.09
CA GLY A 41 -11.66 5.26 -2.76
C GLY A 41 -11.83 6.70 -2.29
N GLU A 42 -12.98 6.97 -1.68
CA GLU A 42 -13.41 8.33 -1.39
C GLU A 42 -12.57 9.06 -0.33
N ILE A 43 -12.47 10.37 -0.54
CA ILE A 43 -11.86 11.32 0.40
C ILE A 43 -12.71 11.36 1.68
N PRO A 44 -12.13 11.32 2.90
CA PRO A 44 -10.75 11.67 3.22
C PRO A 44 -9.81 10.48 3.52
N LYS A 45 -10.15 9.24 3.12
CA LYS A 45 -9.32 8.06 3.42
C LYS A 45 -8.71 7.39 2.19
N GLY A 46 -9.42 7.35 1.07
CA GLY A 46 -8.86 6.90 -0.20
C GLY A 46 -8.19 8.02 -0.98
N ASN A 47 -7.69 7.67 -2.17
CA ASN A 47 -6.69 8.43 -2.94
C ASN A 47 -5.41 8.69 -2.14
N THR A 48 -4.88 7.62 -1.57
CA THR A 48 -3.79 7.59 -0.58
C THR A 48 -2.74 6.52 -0.86
N LEU A 49 -1.52 6.76 -0.37
CA LEU A 49 -0.54 5.71 -0.05
C LEU A 49 -0.58 5.49 1.46
N ASN A 50 -0.62 4.23 1.88
CA ASN A 50 -0.82 3.82 3.26
C ASN A 50 0.30 2.89 3.73
N ARG A 51 0.50 2.81 5.05
CA ARG A 51 1.43 1.90 5.70
C ARG A 51 0.85 1.37 7.01
N ALA A 52 0.99 0.07 7.25
CA ALA A 52 0.74 -0.56 8.55
C ALA A 52 1.94 -1.42 8.94
N ALA A 53 2.23 -1.56 10.23
CA ALA A 53 3.22 -2.54 10.67
C ALA A 53 2.59 -3.92 10.81
N ILE A 54 3.32 -4.94 10.37
CA ILE A 54 2.98 -6.35 10.52
C ILE A 54 3.96 -7.02 11.46
N ASP A 55 3.46 -7.98 12.22
CA ASP A 55 4.25 -8.85 13.06
C ASP A 55 5.02 -9.87 12.20
N ALA A 56 6.34 -10.00 12.44
CA ALA A 56 7.23 -10.77 11.58
C ALA A 56 7.11 -12.30 11.75
N GLU A 57 6.51 -12.79 12.84
CA GLU A 57 6.29 -14.22 13.07
C GLU A 57 4.96 -14.71 12.47
N THR A 58 3.94 -13.86 12.45
CA THR A 58 2.57 -14.20 12.03
C THR A 58 2.13 -13.59 10.71
N GLY A 59 2.78 -12.51 10.24
CA GLY A 59 2.38 -11.74 9.06
C GLY A 59 1.10 -10.91 9.24
N LEU A 60 0.54 -10.87 10.45
CA LEU A 60 -0.68 -10.13 10.76
C LEU A 60 -0.37 -8.70 11.26
N LEU A 61 -1.37 -7.82 11.36
CA LEU A 61 -1.16 -6.48 11.92
C LEU A 61 -0.55 -6.54 13.33
N ALA A 62 0.55 -5.83 13.54
CA ALA A 62 1.23 -5.78 14.84
C ALA A 62 0.33 -5.10 15.87
N ALA A 63 -0.04 -5.82 16.95
CA ALA A 63 -1.05 -5.38 17.92
C ALA A 63 -0.74 -4.06 18.66
N ALA A 64 0.53 -3.62 18.65
CA ALA A 64 0.97 -2.35 19.24
C ALA A 64 1.05 -1.16 18.24
N ALA A 65 0.93 -1.40 16.94
CA ALA A 65 1.21 -0.42 15.88
C ALA A 65 0.02 0.50 15.56
N ALA A 66 -0.64 1.01 16.59
CA ALA A 66 -1.68 2.02 16.42
C ALA A 66 -1.05 3.37 16.04
N ALA A 67 -1.31 3.83 14.83
CA ALA A 67 -0.94 5.15 14.35
C ALA A 67 -1.57 6.26 15.23
N PRO A 68 -1.01 7.49 15.23
CA PRO A 68 -1.49 8.59 16.06
C PRO A 68 -3.02 8.80 15.96
N GLY A 69 -3.70 8.71 17.10
CA GLY A 69 -5.18 8.74 17.18
C GLY A 69 -5.85 7.37 17.21
N GLY A 70 -5.11 6.26 17.26
CA GLY A 70 -5.65 4.91 17.42
C GLY A 70 -6.05 4.21 16.11
N ALA A 71 -5.62 4.74 14.95
CA ALA A 71 -5.85 4.10 13.67
C ALA A 71 -4.95 2.87 13.49
N LYS A 72 -5.43 1.81 12.82
CA LYS A 72 -4.66 0.59 12.56
C LYS A 72 -3.52 0.77 11.53
N TYR A 73 -3.39 1.96 10.95
CA TYR A 73 -2.46 2.28 9.87
C TYR A 73 -2.26 3.78 9.72
N GLU A 74 -1.19 4.15 9.01
CA GLU A 74 -0.80 5.50 8.68
C GLU A 74 -1.12 5.82 7.22
N ILE A 75 -1.65 7.03 6.97
CA ILE A 75 -1.79 7.58 5.62
C ILE A 75 -0.53 8.40 5.34
N LEU A 76 0.40 7.85 4.55
CA LEU A 76 1.69 8.47 4.23
C LEU A 76 1.55 9.58 3.19
N VAL A 77 0.71 9.38 2.18
CA VAL A 77 0.47 10.34 1.10
C VAL A 77 -1.03 10.46 0.85
N ARG A 78 -1.46 11.68 0.50
CA ARG A 78 -2.83 12.05 0.13
C ARG A 78 -2.86 12.71 -1.24
N HIS A 79 -4.06 12.90 -1.78
CA HIS A 79 -4.32 13.63 -3.03
C HIS A 79 -3.54 13.01 -4.21
N LEU A 80 -3.95 11.78 -4.52
CA LEU A 80 -3.69 11.08 -5.78
C LEU A 80 -4.96 11.19 -6.64
N ASN A 81 -4.87 10.90 -7.94
CA ASN A 81 -6.01 10.93 -8.86
C ASN A 81 -6.31 9.52 -9.38
N GLU A 82 -7.13 8.79 -8.63
CA GLU A 82 -7.29 7.34 -8.70
C GLU A 82 -5.96 6.59 -8.50
N ALA A 83 -5.53 6.49 -7.24
CA ALA A 83 -4.33 5.75 -6.83
C ALA A 83 -4.38 4.27 -7.27
N ILE A 84 -3.28 3.73 -7.79
CA ILE A 84 -3.25 2.34 -8.25
C ILE A 84 -1.93 1.60 -7.97
N GLY A 85 -0.87 1.71 -8.78
CA GLY A 85 0.33 0.88 -8.58
C GLY A 85 1.23 1.37 -7.45
N VAL A 86 1.92 0.47 -6.74
CA VAL A 86 2.97 0.79 -5.75
C VAL A 86 4.13 -0.19 -5.82
N LYS A 87 5.38 0.27 -5.72
CA LYS A 87 6.58 -0.57 -5.61
C LYS A 87 7.59 -0.01 -4.61
N LEU A 88 8.22 -0.90 -3.83
CA LEU A 88 9.24 -0.54 -2.83
C LEU A 88 10.66 -0.62 -3.41
N ASP A 89 11.37 0.50 -3.28
CA ASP A 89 12.82 0.60 -3.47
C ASP A 89 13.48 0.59 -2.09
N ARG A 90 13.53 -0.61 -1.50
CA ARG A 90 14.09 -0.85 -0.16
C ARG A 90 15.56 -0.46 -0.06
N GLU A 91 16.30 -0.55 -1.18
CA GLU A 91 17.73 -0.26 -1.26
C GLU A 91 18.01 1.25 -1.16
N ASN A 92 17.16 2.11 -1.75
CA ASN A 92 17.31 3.57 -1.69
C ASN A 92 16.36 4.27 -0.70
N GLY A 93 15.61 3.51 0.12
CA GLY A 93 14.66 4.05 1.11
C GLY A 93 13.48 4.79 0.48
N HIS A 94 12.98 4.27 -0.63
CA HIS A 94 12.13 4.97 -1.58
C HIS A 94 10.82 4.18 -1.84
N VAL A 95 9.70 4.89 -2.02
CA VAL A 95 8.43 4.29 -2.46
C VAL A 95 7.94 4.98 -3.71
N TYR A 96 7.72 4.20 -4.77
CA TYR A 96 7.19 4.68 -6.05
C TYR A 96 5.74 4.24 -6.18
N PHE A 97 4.89 5.11 -6.72
CA PHE A 97 3.47 4.81 -6.90
C PHE A 97 2.87 5.62 -8.05
N SER A 98 1.80 5.10 -8.64
CA SER A 98 1.13 5.68 -9.81
C SER A 98 -0.35 5.98 -9.56
N ASP A 99 -0.91 6.82 -10.43
CA ASP A 99 -2.35 7.10 -10.46
C ASP A 99 -2.92 7.06 -11.89
N LEU A 100 -4.22 6.80 -12.02
CA LEU A 100 -4.91 6.76 -13.31
C LEU A 100 -5.10 8.16 -13.91
N GLY A 101 -4.82 9.21 -13.14
CA GLY A 101 -4.55 10.58 -13.60
C GLY A 101 -3.22 10.80 -14.32
N GLY A 102 -2.50 9.73 -14.70
CA GLY A 102 -1.35 9.80 -15.60
C GLY A 102 -0.03 10.15 -14.92
N SER A 103 0.05 10.02 -13.59
CA SER A 103 1.21 10.42 -12.80
C SER A 103 2.00 9.23 -12.28
N ILE A 104 3.33 9.36 -12.23
CA ILE A 104 4.18 8.55 -11.33
C ILE A 104 4.81 9.50 -10.31
N TYR A 105 4.80 9.06 -9.05
CA TYR A 105 5.36 9.77 -7.92
C TYR A 105 6.47 8.97 -7.26
N ARG A 106 7.24 9.67 -6.42
CA ARG A 106 8.05 9.05 -5.36
C ARG A 106 7.88 9.81 -4.05
N CYS A 107 7.94 9.10 -2.93
CA CYS A 107 8.23 9.65 -1.60
C CYS A 107 9.35 8.83 -0.93
N ASN A 108 9.78 9.23 0.26
CA ASN A 108 10.59 8.40 1.15
C ASN A 108 9.71 7.35 1.85
N ALA A 109 10.31 6.34 2.49
CA ALA A 109 9.57 5.25 3.16
C ALA A 109 8.64 5.70 4.32
N ASP A 110 8.77 6.94 4.78
CA ASP A 110 7.93 7.61 5.79
C ASP A 110 6.86 8.55 5.19
N GLY A 111 6.73 8.62 3.86
CA GLY A 111 5.83 9.53 3.15
C GLY A 111 6.40 10.93 2.88
N SER A 112 7.57 11.27 3.44
CA SER A 112 8.20 12.58 3.20
C SER A 112 8.68 12.75 1.76
N GLU A 113 8.89 14.01 1.35
CA GLU A 113 9.39 14.37 0.01
C GLU A 113 8.57 13.82 -1.19
N LYS A 114 7.24 13.73 -1.06
CA LYS A 114 6.34 13.43 -2.20
C LYS A 114 6.63 14.36 -3.38
N ARG A 115 7.19 13.81 -4.46
CA ARG A 115 7.39 14.50 -5.74
C ARG A 115 6.76 13.70 -6.88
N LYS A 116 6.20 14.40 -7.88
CA LYS A 116 5.82 13.78 -9.16
C LYS A 116 7.09 13.65 -10.01
N ILE A 117 7.36 12.48 -10.56
CA ILE A 117 8.56 12.18 -11.38
C ILE A 117 8.23 11.93 -12.87
N PHE A 118 6.98 11.61 -13.17
CA PHE A 118 6.45 11.53 -14.54
C PHE A 118 5.01 12.04 -14.59
N VAL A 119 4.61 12.63 -15.71
CA VAL A 119 3.22 13.00 -16.00
C VAL A 119 2.92 12.88 -17.50
N ASP A 120 1.80 12.24 -17.84
CA ASP A 120 1.11 12.40 -19.12
C ASP A 120 -0.40 12.34 -18.87
N GLU A 121 -1.03 13.51 -18.78
CA GLU A 121 -2.45 13.67 -18.42
C GLU A 121 -3.42 13.08 -19.46
N ASN A 122 -2.90 12.57 -20.59
CA ASN A 122 -3.65 11.87 -21.64
C ASN A 122 -3.63 10.34 -21.47
N ARG A 123 -3.05 9.81 -20.38
CA ARG A 123 -2.94 8.37 -20.10
C ARG A 123 -3.30 8.05 -18.66
N ALA A 124 -3.69 6.81 -18.43
CA ALA A 124 -3.76 6.21 -17.11
C ALA A 124 -2.54 5.30 -16.88
N ILE A 125 -1.93 5.34 -15.70
CA ILE A 125 -0.74 4.54 -15.36
C ILE A 125 -1.13 3.54 -14.27
N SER A 126 -1.55 2.35 -14.69
CA SER A 126 -2.05 1.30 -13.79
C SER A 126 -0.97 0.49 -13.09
N GLY A 127 0.14 0.19 -13.77
CA GLY A 127 1.21 -0.66 -13.24
C GLY A 127 2.53 0.08 -13.13
N ILE A 128 3.32 -0.30 -12.12
CA ILE A 128 4.70 0.13 -11.94
C ILE A 128 5.58 -1.05 -11.51
N ALA A 129 6.83 -1.04 -11.97
CA ALA A 129 7.87 -2.01 -11.66
C ALA A 129 9.22 -1.29 -11.59
N ILE A 130 10.16 -1.84 -10.84
CA ILE A 130 11.53 -1.32 -10.74
C ILE A 130 12.46 -2.35 -11.38
N LEU A 131 13.19 -1.92 -12.41
CA LEU A 131 14.30 -2.71 -12.96
C LEU A 131 15.49 -2.62 -12.02
N ARG A 132 16.18 -3.75 -11.80
CA ARG A 132 17.49 -3.82 -11.16
C ARG A 132 18.45 -4.49 -12.14
N ASP A 133 19.71 -4.09 -12.10
CA ASP A 133 20.81 -4.61 -12.94
C ASP A 133 21.40 -5.92 -12.38
#